data_AF-A0A1E1MPV2-F1
#
_entry.id   AF-A0A1E1MPV2-F1
#
_cell.length_a   1.000
_cell.length_b   1.000
_cell.length_c   1.000
_cell.angle_alpha   90.00
_cell.angle_beta   90.00
_cell.angle_gamma   90.00
#
_symmetry.space_group_name_H-M   'P 1'
#
loop_
_entity.id
_entity.type
_entity.pdbx_description
1 polymer ?
#
loop_
_entity_poly.entity_id
_entity_poly.type
_entity_poly.pdbx_seq_one_letter_code
_entity_poly.pdbx_strand_id
1 'polypeptide(L)'
;MKELNPRRIPDAPPPYQLNPFNPLTFVNRENRVPHYQRMFQQGAKQHVRQWNQTPKSKLMLYPYYVALFGGLAGSMYMMVRLTLGHKTWFGKN
;
A
#
# COMPACT_ATOMS: atom_id res chain seq x y z
N MET A 1 7.73 -25.79 6.91
CA MET A 1 8.40 -25.45 5.64
C MET A 1 7.34 -24.80 4.75
N LYS A 2 7.32 -23.46 4.60
CA LYS A 2 6.33 -22.76 3.77
C LYS A 2 6.76 -22.95 2.31
N GLU A 3 5.90 -23.55 1.49
CA GLU A 3 6.20 -23.81 0.08
C GLU A 3 6.69 -22.54 -0.63
N LEU A 4 7.87 -22.63 -1.24
CA LEU A 4 8.45 -21.61 -2.09
C LEU A 4 7.70 -21.64 -3.42
N ASN A 5 6.56 -20.94 -3.50
CA ASN A 5 5.86 -20.74 -4.77
C ASN A 5 6.78 -19.95 -5.72
N PRO A 6 7.24 -20.54 -6.85
CA PRO A 6 8.23 -19.94 -7.74
C PRO A 6 7.73 -18.71 -8.50
N ARG A 7 6.43 -18.38 -8.41
CA ARG A 7 5.81 -17.18 -9.01
C ARG A 7 5.51 -16.08 -7.99
N ARG A 8 5.76 -16.32 -6.70
CA ARG A 8 5.60 -15.29 -5.67
C ARG A 8 6.77 -14.33 -5.78
N ILE A 9 6.47 -13.07 -6.06
CA ILE A 9 7.44 -11.97 -6.05
C ILE A 9 8.16 -12.03 -4.69
N PRO A 10 9.51 -12.03 -4.65
CA PRO A 10 10.26 -11.96 -3.41
C PRO A 10 9.77 -10.77 -2.59
N ASP A 11 9.11 -11.07 -1.48
CA ASP A 11 8.41 -10.13 -0.61
C ASP A 11 9.37 -9.28 0.24
N ALA A 12 10.66 -9.60 0.18
CA ALA A 12 11.72 -8.85 0.81
C ALA A 12 12.96 -8.74 -0.11
N PRO A 13 13.66 -7.59 -0.11
CA PRO A 13 15.03 -7.53 -0.60
C PRO A 13 15.87 -8.58 0.14
N PRO A 14 16.91 -9.17 -0.50
CA PRO A 14 17.81 -10.08 0.22
C PRO A 14 18.28 -9.40 1.51
N PRO A 15 18.38 -10.16 2.63
CA PRO A 15 18.84 -9.60 3.89
C PRO A 15 20.17 -8.90 3.63
N TYR A 16 20.33 -7.71 4.20
CA TYR A 16 21.61 -7.02 4.16
C TYR A 16 22.71 -7.99 4.58
N GLN A 17 23.78 -8.12 3.82
CA GLN A 17 25.00 -8.72 4.34
C GLN A 17 25.70 -7.59 5.10
N LEU A 18 25.29 -7.34 6.35
CA LEU A 18 25.99 -6.39 7.21
C LEU A 18 27.37 -6.99 7.48
N ASN A 19 28.41 -6.40 6.90
CA ASN A 19 29.77 -6.65 7.36
C ASN A 19 29.88 -6.07 8.77
N PRO A 20 29.99 -6.89 9.83
CA PRO A 20 29.90 -6.42 11.22
C PRO A 20 31.09 -5.56 11.65
N PHE A 21 32.09 -5.38 10.79
CA PHE A 21 33.38 -4.76 11.11
C PHE A 21 33.58 -3.33 10.55
N ASN A 22 32.62 -2.75 9.83
CA ASN A 22 32.78 -1.40 9.26
C ASN A 22 31.89 -0.36 9.97
N PRO A 23 32.45 0.69 10.62
CA PRO A 23 31.68 1.72 11.33
C PRO A 23 30.87 2.65 10.40
N LEU A 24 30.96 2.49 9.08
CA LEU A 24 30.26 3.29 8.06
C LEU A 24 29.00 2.60 7.51
N THR A 25 28.27 1.86 8.35
CA THR A 25 27.04 1.15 7.97
C THR A 25 25.92 2.08 7.45
N PHE A 26 25.97 3.37 7.80
CA PHE A 26 25.08 4.41 7.26
C PHE A 26 25.39 4.74 5.79
N VAL A 27 26.66 4.67 5.39
CA VAL A 27 27.14 5.09 4.06
C VAL A 27 27.16 3.90 3.09
N ASN A 28 27.52 2.71 3.54
CA ASN A 28 27.53 1.49 2.72
C ASN A 28 26.20 0.73 2.75
N ARG A 29 25.09 1.40 2.38
CA ARG A 29 23.84 0.70 2.06
C ARG A 29 23.94 0.16 0.64
N GLU A 30 23.92 -1.16 0.47
CA GLU A 30 23.88 -1.78 -0.85
C GLU A 30 22.76 -1.21 -1.73
N ASN A 31 23.07 -1.01 -3.02
CA ASN A 31 22.13 -0.46 -3.99
C ASN A 31 20.96 -1.42 -4.24
N ARG A 32 19.75 -1.03 -3.81
CA ARG A 32 18.52 -1.82 -3.97
C ARG A 32 17.73 -1.49 -5.24
N VAL A 33 18.21 -0.55 -6.06
CA VAL A 33 17.52 -0.13 -7.29
C VAL A 33 17.29 -1.32 -8.25
N PRO A 34 18.29 -2.17 -8.56
CA PRO A 34 18.09 -3.30 -9.46
C PRO A 34 17.07 -4.32 -8.92
N HIS A 35 16.96 -4.44 -7.59
CA HIS A 35 15.97 -5.31 -6.96
C HIS A 35 14.55 -4.81 -7.20
N TYR A 36 14.29 -3.52 -6.92
CA TYR A 36 12.96 -2.93 -7.15
C TYR A 36 12.60 -2.88 -8.64
N GLN A 37 13.57 -2.61 -9.54
CA GLN A 37 13.34 -2.65 -10.99
C GLN A 37 12.85 -4.02 -11.46
N ARG A 38 13.51 -5.11 -11.03
CA ARG A 38 13.06 -6.47 -11.36
C ARG A 38 11.67 -6.77 -10.81
N MET A 39 11.38 -6.34 -9.59
CA MET A 39 10.08 -6.52 -8.94
C MET A 39 8.94 -5.86 -9.74
N PHE A 40 9.12 -4.60 -10.14
CA PHE A 40 8.11 -3.86 -10.91
C PHE A 40 7.98 -4.37 -12.35
N GLN A 41 9.09 -4.80 -12.98
CA GLN A 41 9.06 -5.42 -14.31
C GLN A 41 8.34 -6.78 -14.29
N GLN A 42 8.50 -7.58 -13.22
CA GLN A 42 7.75 -8.82 -13.04
C GLN A 42 6.25 -8.55 -12.83
N GLY A 43 5.90 -7.53 -12.04
CA GLY A 43 4.50 -7.10 -11.86
C GLY A 43 3.85 -6.61 -13.16
N ALA A 44 4.60 -5.92 -14.01
CA ALA A 44 4.15 -5.51 -15.34
C ALA A 44 3.88 -6.71 -16.26
N LYS A 45 4.73 -7.74 -16.24
CA LYS A 45 4.49 -9.01 -16.99
C LYS A 45 3.25 -9.76 -16.53
N GLN A 46 2.89 -9.62 -15.24
CA GLN A 46 1.69 -10.22 -14.66
C GLN A 46 0.43 -9.35 -14.85
N HIS A 47 0.53 -8.23 -15.60
CA HIS A 47 -0.54 -7.26 -15.82
C HIS A 47 -1.18 -6.74 -14.51
N VAL A 48 -0.41 -6.71 -13.42
CA VAL A 48 -0.88 -6.17 -12.14
C VAL A 48 -0.70 -4.66 -12.15
N ARG A 49 -1.73 -3.93 -11.74
CA ARG A 49 -1.66 -2.46 -11.58
C ARG A 49 -0.48 -2.08 -10.69
N GLN A 50 0.27 -1.05 -11.08
CA GLN A 50 1.50 -0.61 -10.40
C GLN A 50 1.31 -0.43 -8.89
N TRP A 51 0.17 0.15 -8.49
CA TRP A 51 -0.18 0.38 -7.10
C TRP A 51 -0.58 -0.89 -6.33
N ASN A 52 -0.77 -2.05 -6.97
CA ASN A 52 -1.13 -3.31 -6.31
C ASN A 52 -0.04 -4.39 -6.43
N GLN A 53 1.16 -4.03 -6.89
CA GLN A 53 2.25 -4.99 -7.13
C GLN A 53 2.94 -5.45 -5.85
N THR A 54 2.96 -4.63 -4.78
CA THR A 54 3.60 -4.98 -3.51
C THR A 54 2.60 -5.45 -2.45
N PRO A 55 2.96 -6.43 -1.59
CA PRO A 55 2.09 -6.91 -0.51
C PRO A 55 1.80 -5.82 0.53
N LYS A 56 2.76 -4.93 0.78
CA LYS A 56 2.59 -3.74 1.63
C LYS A 56 1.58 -2.74 1.07
N SER A 57 1.38 -2.73 -0.26
CA SER A 57 0.47 -1.76 -0.86
C SER A 57 -0.97 -2.01 -0.45
N LYS A 58 -1.42 -3.28 -0.41
CA LYS A 58 -2.78 -3.62 0.03
C LYS A 58 -3.07 -3.11 1.45
N LEU A 59 -2.11 -3.23 2.35
CA LEU A 59 -2.24 -2.74 3.72
C LEU A 59 -2.44 -1.21 3.79
N MET A 60 -1.84 -0.45 2.87
CA MET A 60 -2.00 1.00 2.78
C MET A 60 -3.26 1.42 2.01
N LEU A 61 -3.65 0.65 1.00
CA LEU A 61 -4.81 0.93 0.15
C LEU A 61 -6.13 0.69 0.85
N TYR A 62 -6.25 -0.35 1.67
CA TYR A 62 -7.49 -0.62 2.41
C TYR A 62 -7.96 0.54 3.29
N PRO A 63 -7.12 1.13 4.17
CA PRO A 63 -7.57 2.27 4.97
C PRO A 63 -7.86 3.50 4.11
N TYR A 64 -7.12 3.72 3.02
CA TYR A 64 -7.39 4.81 2.08
C TYR A 64 -8.78 4.66 1.43
N TYR A 65 -9.15 3.47 0.96
CA TYR A 65 -10.46 3.23 0.37
C TYR A 65 -11.59 3.39 1.39
N VAL A 66 -11.41 2.92 2.62
CA VAL A 66 -12.41 3.11 3.68
C VAL A 66 -12.62 4.60 3.97
N ALA A 67 -11.54 5.39 4.06
CA ALA A 67 -11.65 6.83 4.30
C ALA A 67 -12.32 7.56 3.12
N LEU A 68 -11.95 7.21 1.89
CA LEU A 68 -12.47 7.84 0.68
C LEU A 68 -13.97 7.55 0.51
N PHE A 69 -14.38 6.29 0.58
CA PHE A 69 -15.79 5.92 0.45
C PHE A 69 -16.60 6.32 1.68
N GLY A 70 -16.01 6.27 2.88
CA GLY A 70 -16.65 6.76 4.10
C GLY A 70 -16.94 8.27 4.05
N GLY A 71 -15.97 9.07 3.60
CA GLY A 71 -16.13 10.51 3.42
C GLY A 71 -17.14 10.85 2.33
N LEU A 72 -17.10 10.15 1.19
CA LEU A 72 -18.06 10.34 0.09
C LEU A 72 -19.49 9.95 0.49
N ALA A 73 -19.66 8.82 1.18
CA ALA A 73 -20.96 8.43 1.70
C ALA A 73 -21.47 9.44 2.75
N GLY A 74 -20.59 9.93 3.63
CA GLY A 74 -20.93 10.94 4.62
C GLY A 74 -21.34 12.28 4.01
N SER A 75 -20.63 12.75 2.99
CA SER A 75 -20.96 14.02 2.32
C SER A 75 -22.29 13.92 1.55
N MET A 76 -22.50 12.81 0.83
CA MET A 76 -23.76 12.56 0.13
C MET A 76 -24.93 12.42 1.11
N TYR A 77 -24.73 11.74 2.24
CA TYR A 77 -25.73 11.62 3.30
C TYR A 77 -26.12 12.99 3.87
N MET A 78 -25.14 13.85 4.19
CA MET A 78 -25.42 15.22 4.66
C MET A 78 -26.10 16.06 3.59
N MET A 79 -25.74 15.94 2.31
CA MET A 79 -26.40 16.65 1.22
C MET A 79 -27.89 16.26 1.10
N VAL A 80 -28.20 14.97 1.14
CA VAL A 80 -29.59 14.47 1.11
C VAL A 80 -30.37 14.94 2.35
N ARG A 81 -29.73 14.95 3.53
CA ARG A 81 -30.38 15.44 4.75
C ARG A 81 -30.63 16.96 4.73
N LEU A 82 -29.69 17.74 4.16
CA LEU A 82 -29.82 19.19 4.00
C LEU A 82 -30.95 19.56 3.02
N THR A 83 -31.11 18.83 1.92
CA THR A 83 -32.23 19.04 0.98
C THR A 83 -33.59 18.74 1.63
N LEU A 84 -33.63 17.81 2.59
CA LEU A 84 -34.82 17.52 3.41
C LEU A 84 -34.97 18.46 4.63
N GLY A 85 -34.11 19.46 4.78
CA GLY A 85 -34.20 20.49 5.82
C GLY A 85 -33.53 20.14 7.16
N HIS A 86 -32.93 18.95 7.29
CA HIS A 86 -32.24 18.52 8.50
C HIS A 86 -30.82 19.08 8.56
N LYS A 87 -30.46 19.75 9.67
CA LYS A 87 -29.13 20.39 9.83
C LYS A 87 -28.12 19.52 10.61
N THR A 88 -28.58 18.41 11.18
CA THR A 88 -27.79 17.56 12.07
C THR A 88 -27.61 16.14 11.52
N TRP A 89 -26.52 15.47 11.96
CA TRP A 89 -26.18 14.10 11.56
C TRP A 89 -27.23 13.07 12.02
N PHE A 90 -27.71 13.26 13.25
CA PHE A 90 -28.74 12.44 13.89
C PHE A 90 -29.68 13.36 14.66
N GLY A 91 -30.95 13.36 14.27
CA GLY A 91 -31.95 14.25 14.87
C GLY A 91 -33.12 14.48 13.94
N LYS A 92 -34.26 14.86 14.51
CA LYS A 92 -35.45 15.24 13.76
C LYS A 92 -35.37 16.68 13.23
N ASN A 93 -34.39 17.46 13.72
CA ASN A 93 -34.21 18.90 13.47
C ASN A 93 -32.77 19.19 13.01
#